data_AF-A0A167C5V1-F1
#
_entry.id   AF-A0A167C5V1-F1
#
_cell.length_a   1.000
_cell.length_b   1.000
_cell.length_c   1.000
_cell.angle_alpha   90.00
_cell.angle_beta   90.00
_cell.angle_gamma   90.00
#
_symmetry.space_group_name_H-M   'P 1'
#
loop_
_entity.id
_entity.type
_entity.pdbx_description
1 polymer ?
#
loop_
_entity_poly.entity_id
_entity_poly.type
_entity_poly.pdbx_seq_one_letter_code
_entity_poly.pdbx_strand_id
1 'polypeptide(L)'
;MGEPDSLPENLHSVGVKPIIDGQIFKVEGATLVSHYTPGHTDDHMVFWLEEEEALFSADNVLGGSTTVFSDLKVYLETLNKMAKIGNGKLGKIYPGHGPVIYDGPQVIKDYISHRKAREDQILELLNGSSEPLSLSDIAAELYKDISAEASAYIERGVLLHLDKLLQENRAFKDPDSGEWTSLSRAKL
;
A
#
# COMPACT_ATOMS: atom_id res chain seq x y z
N MET A 1 -15.67 12.13 2.01
CA MET A 1 -14.69 13.23 2.14
C MET A 1 -14.54 13.44 3.64
N GLY A 2 -13.48 12.90 4.23
CA GLY A 2 -13.11 13.20 5.62
C GLY A 2 -12.28 14.48 5.62
N GLU A 3 -12.51 15.36 6.59
CA GLU A 3 -11.61 16.49 6.84
C GLU A 3 -10.19 15.97 7.13
N PRO A 4 -9.14 16.73 6.77
CA PRO A 4 -7.80 16.39 7.21
C PRO A 4 -7.75 16.47 8.73
N ASP A 5 -7.34 15.39 9.39
CA ASP A 5 -7.11 15.37 10.82
C ASP A 5 -6.25 16.58 11.21
N SER A 6 -6.73 17.36 12.17
CA SER A 6 -6.03 18.53 12.67
C SER A 6 -4.64 18.13 13.16
N LEU A 7 -3.61 18.87 12.76
CA LEU A 7 -2.24 18.66 13.24
C LEU A 7 -2.25 18.55 14.77
N PRO A 8 -1.51 17.60 15.37
CA PRO A 8 -1.40 17.52 16.82
C PRO A 8 -0.92 18.87 17.39
N GLU A 9 -1.52 19.31 18.51
CA GLU A 9 -1.35 20.66 19.08
C GLU A 9 0.12 21.08 19.27
N ASN A 10 1.02 20.10 19.48
CA ASN A 10 2.45 20.32 19.65
C ASN A 10 3.17 20.85 18.40
N LEU A 11 2.67 20.59 17.19
CA LEU A 11 3.31 21.03 15.93
C LEU A 11 3.04 22.51 15.62
N HIS A 12 1.94 23.07 16.12
CA HIS A 12 1.66 24.50 16.00
C HIS A 12 2.72 25.37 16.69
N SER A 13 3.35 24.85 17.76
CA SER A 13 4.39 25.55 18.52
C SER A 13 5.71 25.73 17.76
N VAL A 14 5.93 24.95 16.69
CA VAL A 14 7.15 24.99 15.85
C VAL A 14 6.92 25.68 14.48
N GLY A 15 5.74 26.26 14.25
CA GLY A 15 5.43 27.01 13.02
C GLY A 15 5.23 26.15 11.77
N VAL A 16 5.03 24.83 11.92
CA VAL A 16 4.75 23.92 10.82
C VAL A 16 3.35 24.23 10.26
N LYS A 17 3.27 24.44 8.95
CA LYS A 17 1.99 24.62 8.24
C LYS A 17 1.60 23.29 7.58
N PRO A 18 0.31 22.91 7.62
CA PRO A 18 -0.15 21.71 6.94
C PRO A 18 0.06 21.85 5.43
N ILE A 19 0.41 20.73 4.78
CA ILE A 19 0.39 20.60 3.33
C ILE A 19 -0.95 19.99 2.94
N ILE A 20 -1.63 20.58 1.96
CA ILE A 20 -2.91 20.07 1.46
C ILE A 20 -2.73 19.39 0.10
N ASP A 21 -3.64 18.47 -0.27
CA ASP A 21 -3.66 17.85 -1.60
C ASP A 21 -3.83 18.92 -2.70
N GLY A 22 -3.02 18.84 -3.75
CA GLY A 22 -3.02 19.79 -4.86
C GLY A 22 -2.34 21.13 -4.59
N GLN A 23 -1.69 21.30 -3.43
CA GLN A 23 -0.92 22.50 -3.13
C GLN A 23 0.28 22.62 -4.07
N ILE A 24 0.49 23.82 -4.59
CA ILE A 24 1.57 24.11 -5.53
C ILE A 24 2.67 24.88 -4.80
N PHE A 25 3.90 24.37 -4.88
CA PHE A 25 5.11 25.01 -4.40
C PHE A 25 5.98 25.38 -5.60
N LYS A 26 6.40 26.64 -5.70
CA LYS A 26 7.19 27.15 -6.83
C LYS A 26 8.45 27.85 -6.38
N VAL A 27 9.54 27.56 -7.07
CA VAL A 27 10.81 28.28 -7.02
C VAL A 27 11.33 28.48 -8.44
N GLU A 28 12.44 29.20 -8.60
CA GLU A 28 13.10 29.31 -9.90
C GLU A 28 13.49 27.91 -10.40
N GLY A 29 12.95 27.49 -11.55
CA GLY A 29 13.27 26.23 -12.20
C GLY A 29 12.56 24.98 -11.67
N ALA A 30 11.65 25.09 -10.70
CA ALA A 30 10.89 23.94 -10.20
C ALA A 30 9.48 24.27 -9.70
N THR A 31 8.53 23.43 -10.08
CA THR A 31 7.13 23.44 -9.67
C THR A 31 6.75 22.07 -9.11
N LEU A 32 6.47 22.03 -7.80
CA LEU A 32 5.99 20.84 -7.11
C LEU A 32 4.48 20.93 -6.85
N VAL A 33 3.75 19.88 -7.19
CA VAL A 33 2.33 19.71 -6.82
C VAL A 33 2.25 18.58 -5.80
N SER A 34 1.74 18.87 -4.61
CA SER A 34 1.54 17.87 -3.58
C SER A 34 0.34 16.97 -3.89
N HIS A 35 0.44 15.70 -3.52
CA HIS A 35 -0.65 14.75 -3.58
C HIS A 35 -0.72 13.93 -2.29
N TYR A 36 -1.88 13.96 -1.65
CA TYR A 36 -2.19 13.10 -0.52
C TYR A 36 -2.31 11.65 -0.96
N THR A 37 -1.52 10.78 -0.35
CA THR A 37 -1.29 9.41 -0.79
C THR A 37 -1.10 8.50 0.43
N PRO A 38 -2.14 8.31 1.25
CA PRO A 38 -2.04 7.49 2.45
C PRO A 38 -1.74 6.04 2.11
N GLY A 39 -1.15 5.31 3.05
CA GLY A 39 -0.88 3.87 2.92
C GLY A 39 0.33 3.46 3.74
N HIS A 40 1.50 4.00 3.41
CA HIS A 40 2.68 3.83 4.27
C HIS A 40 2.43 4.40 5.67
N THR A 41 1.95 5.65 5.73
CA THR A 41 1.33 6.30 6.88
C THR A 41 0.00 6.93 6.46
N ASP A 42 -0.82 7.33 7.43
CA ASP A 42 -2.09 8.02 7.19
C ASP A 42 -1.91 9.47 6.74
N ASP A 43 -0.76 10.10 6.98
CA ASP A 43 -0.43 11.47 6.58
C ASP A 43 0.49 11.56 5.36
N HIS A 44 0.74 10.44 4.67
CA HIS A 44 1.75 10.36 3.62
C HIS A 44 1.42 11.23 2.39
N MET A 45 2.43 11.96 1.89
CA MET A 45 2.36 12.83 0.72
C MET A 45 3.42 12.46 -0.32
N VAL A 46 3.07 12.59 -1.60
CA VAL A 46 4.03 12.57 -2.73
C VAL A 46 4.01 13.91 -3.44
N PHE A 47 5.06 14.21 -4.20
CA PHE A 47 5.17 15.48 -4.93
C PHE A 47 5.47 15.23 -6.40
N TRP A 48 4.65 15.80 -7.27
CA TRP A 48 4.87 15.83 -8.71
C TRP A 48 5.74 17.02 -9.10
N LEU A 49 6.89 16.75 -9.72
CA LEU A 49 7.77 17.75 -10.31
C LEU A 49 7.43 17.92 -11.79
N GLU A 50 6.84 19.06 -12.14
CA GLU A 50 6.33 19.30 -13.50
C GLU A 50 7.44 19.30 -14.55
N GLU A 51 8.56 19.93 -14.26
CA GLU A 51 9.65 20.17 -15.21
C GLU A 51 10.41 18.89 -15.61
N GLU A 52 10.42 17.88 -14.74
CA GLU A 52 11.07 16.59 -15.00
C GLU A 52 10.09 15.45 -15.31
N GLU A 53 8.79 15.73 -15.27
CA GLU A 53 7.75 14.73 -15.36
C GLU A 53 7.98 13.57 -14.37
N ALA A 54 8.32 13.90 -13.13
CA ALA A 54 8.79 12.96 -12.12
C ALA A 54 8.01 13.04 -10.79
N LEU A 55 7.95 11.93 -10.06
CA LEU A 55 7.37 11.86 -8.72
C LEU A 55 8.44 11.70 -7.64
N PHE A 56 8.41 12.52 -6.61
CA PHE A 56 9.02 12.20 -5.32
C PHE A 56 8.06 11.31 -4.54
N SER A 57 8.33 10.00 -4.48
CA SER A 57 7.39 9.01 -3.92
C SER A 57 7.54 8.77 -2.42
N ALA A 58 8.60 9.31 -1.80
CA ALA A 58 8.97 9.01 -0.42
C ALA A 58 8.90 7.49 -0.17
N ASP A 59 8.10 7.05 0.79
CA ASP A 59 8.04 5.64 1.20
C ASP A 59 6.89 4.87 0.57
N ASN A 60 6.06 5.47 -0.29
CA ASN A 60 5.02 4.71 -0.99
C ASN A 60 5.59 3.81 -2.09
N VAL A 61 6.66 4.20 -2.77
CA VAL A 61 7.34 3.40 -3.80
C VAL A 61 8.84 3.56 -3.61
N LEU A 62 9.55 2.45 -3.43
CA LEU A 62 10.97 2.40 -3.10
C LEU A 62 11.80 1.87 -4.27
N GLY A 63 13.05 2.34 -4.37
CA GLY A 63 14.04 1.80 -5.30
C GLY A 63 14.58 0.45 -4.81
N GLY A 64 14.18 -0.65 -5.44
CA GLY A 64 14.79 -1.97 -5.22
C GLY A 64 14.25 -2.79 -4.04
N SER A 65 13.21 -2.32 -3.35
CA SER A 65 12.47 -3.10 -2.34
C SER A 65 10.98 -2.76 -2.40
N THR A 66 10.18 -3.32 -1.49
CA THR A 66 8.76 -2.94 -1.32
C THR A 66 8.55 -2.22 0.01
N THR A 67 7.56 -1.33 0.07
CA THR A 67 7.23 -0.63 1.31
C THR A 67 6.37 -1.44 2.29
N VAL A 68 6.34 -0.95 3.53
CA VAL A 68 5.39 -1.35 4.58
C VAL A 68 4.19 -0.41 4.59
N PHE A 69 3.03 -0.91 5.00
CA PHE A 69 1.78 -0.16 5.11
C PHE A 69 0.91 -0.78 6.22
N SER A 70 -0.13 -0.06 6.64
CA SER A 70 -1.10 -0.51 7.65
C SER A 70 -2.43 -0.98 7.07
N ASP A 71 -2.80 -0.53 5.87
CA ASP A 71 -4.02 -0.94 5.16
C ASP A 71 -3.71 -1.14 3.66
N LEU A 72 -3.84 -2.38 3.19
CA LEU A 72 -3.55 -2.73 1.80
C LEU A 72 -4.54 -2.14 0.81
N LYS A 73 -5.82 -1.98 1.19
CA LYS A 73 -6.84 -1.43 0.31
C LYS A 73 -6.55 0.04 0.04
N VAL A 74 -6.33 0.81 1.10
CA VAL A 74 -5.93 2.23 1.01
C VAL A 74 -4.65 2.38 0.20
N TYR A 75 -3.65 1.53 0.47
CA TYR A 75 -2.38 1.59 -0.25
C TYR A 75 -2.53 1.28 -1.75
N LEU A 76 -3.34 0.29 -2.14
CA LEU A 76 -3.61 0.00 -3.56
C LEU A 76 -4.39 1.11 -4.24
N GLU A 77 -5.37 1.73 -3.57
CA GLU A 77 -6.07 2.91 -4.07
C GLU A 77 -5.09 4.07 -4.31
N THR A 78 -4.16 4.28 -3.38
CA THR A 78 -3.07 5.25 -3.50
C THR A 78 -2.14 4.96 -4.69
N LEU A 79 -1.70 3.72 -4.89
CA LEU A 79 -0.88 3.37 -6.06
C LEU A 79 -1.62 3.63 -7.37
N ASN A 80 -2.92 3.33 -7.44
CA ASN A 80 -3.76 3.65 -8.60
C ASN A 80 -3.93 5.16 -8.80
N LYS A 81 -3.98 5.96 -7.73
CA LYS A 81 -3.96 7.44 -7.81
C LYS A 81 -2.61 7.92 -8.35
N MET A 82 -1.50 7.41 -7.80
CA MET A 82 -0.14 7.77 -8.20
C MET A 82 0.13 7.49 -9.67
N ALA A 83 -0.34 6.36 -10.21
CA ALA A 83 -0.21 6.00 -11.62
C ALA A 83 -0.87 7.02 -12.58
N LYS A 84 -1.80 7.85 -12.09
CA LYS A 84 -2.52 8.85 -12.88
C LYS A 84 -1.96 10.26 -12.70
N ILE A 85 -1.05 10.48 -11.75
CA ILE A 85 -0.41 11.79 -11.55
C ILE A 85 0.39 12.16 -12.81
N GLY A 86 0.38 13.45 -13.16
CA GLY A 86 1.01 13.95 -14.38
C GLY A 86 0.24 13.62 -15.67
N ASN A 87 -0.99 13.08 -15.57
CA ASN A 87 -1.86 12.79 -16.73
C ASN A 87 -1.18 11.94 -17.82
N GLY A 88 -0.51 10.86 -17.39
CA GLY A 88 0.17 9.94 -18.31
C GLY A 88 1.59 10.36 -18.71
N LYS A 89 2.11 11.45 -18.13
CA LYS A 89 3.49 11.92 -18.38
C LYS A 89 4.52 11.37 -17.40
N LEU A 90 4.10 10.68 -16.33
CA LEU A 90 5.02 10.15 -15.33
C LEU A 90 6.13 9.34 -15.99
N GLY A 91 7.37 9.84 -15.93
CA GLY A 91 8.55 9.17 -16.44
C GLY A 91 9.34 8.52 -15.32
N LYS A 92 9.79 9.32 -14.35
CA LYS A 92 10.73 8.87 -13.30
C LYS A 92 10.13 8.98 -11.90
N ILE A 93 10.66 8.18 -10.98
CA ILE A 93 10.36 8.28 -9.55
C ILE A 93 11.67 8.45 -8.76
N TYR A 94 11.66 9.44 -7.88
CA TYR A 94 12.67 9.72 -6.87
C TYR A 94 12.18 9.18 -5.52
N PRO A 95 12.58 7.97 -5.10
CA PRO A 95 12.09 7.37 -3.87
C PRO A 95 12.78 7.97 -2.63
N GLY A 96 12.16 7.79 -1.46
CA GLY A 96 12.79 8.11 -0.17
C GLY A 96 13.99 7.21 0.12
N HIS A 97 13.95 5.96 -0.37
CA HIS A 97 15.02 4.99 -0.24
C HIS A 97 15.30 4.23 -1.54
N GLY A 98 16.58 3.91 -1.73
CA GLY A 98 17.08 3.17 -2.90
C GLY A 98 17.39 4.05 -4.10
N PRO A 99 17.77 3.46 -5.24
CA PRO A 99 18.13 4.20 -6.45
C PRO A 99 16.91 4.85 -7.11
N VAL A 100 17.19 5.85 -7.96
CA VAL A 100 16.20 6.45 -8.87
C VAL A 100 15.57 5.37 -9.74
N ILE A 101 14.25 5.46 -9.91
CA ILE A 101 13.49 4.56 -10.78
C ILE A 101 13.19 5.30 -12.09
N TYR A 102 13.75 4.79 -13.18
CA TYR A 102 13.65 5.44 -14.49
C TYR A 102 12.39 5.08 -15.29
N ASP A 103 11.68 4.02 -14.88
CA ASP A 103 10.38 3.64 -15.43
C ASP A 103 9.33 3.65 -14.31
N GLY A 104 8.86 4.86 -13.99
CA GLY A 104 7.88 5.12 -12.94
C GLY A 104 6.54 4.40 -13.15
N PRO A 105 5.94 4.43 -14.35
CA PRO A 105 4.69 3.71 -14.62
C PRO A 105 4.83 2.21 -14.43
N GLN A 106 5.92 1.61 -14.92
CA GLN A 106 6.11 0.16 -14.81
C GLN A 106 6.30 -0.27 -13.34
N VAL A 107 7.08 0.45 -12.53
CA VAL A 107 7.28 0.06 -11.13
C VAL A 107 5.98 0.12 -10.31
N ILE A 108 5.11 1.12 -10.55
CA ILE A 108 3.82 1.22 -9.87
C ILE A 108 2.92 0.04 -10.29
N LYS A 109 2.92 -0.30 -11.58
CA LYS A 109 2.20 -1.47 -12.09
C LYS A 109 2.70 -2.77 -11.48
N ASP A 110 4.02 -2.92 -11.30
CA ASP A 110 4.62 -4.10 -10.69
C ASP A 110 4.24 -4.22 -9.21
N TYR A 111 4.23 -3.10 -8.47
CA TYR A 111 3.76 -3.06 -7.09
C TYR A 111 2.30 -3.53 -6.99
N ILE A 112 1.40 -2.97 -7.81
CA ILE A 112 -0.01 -3.38 -7.84
C ILE A 112 -0.14 -4.86 -8.19
N SER A 113 0.57 -5.31 -9.21
CA SER A 113 0.49 -6.69 -9.72
C SER A 113 1.01 -7.69 -8.69
N HIS A 114 2.11 -7.37 -8.01
CA HIS A 114 2.68 -8.20 -6.95
C HIS A 114 1.69 -8.42 -5.80
N ARG A 115 0.97 -7.37 -5.36
CA ARG A 115 -0.04 -7.50 -4.30
C ARG A 115 -1.28 -8.26 -4.77
N LYS A 116 -1.76 -8.02 -5.99
CA LYS A 116 -2.88 -8.78 -6.56
C LYS A 116 -2.56 -10.27 -6.70
N ALA A 117 -1.36 -10.60 -7.18
CA ALA A 117 -0.92 -11.99 -7.30
C ALA A 117 -0.94 -12.71 -5.94
N ARG A 118 -0.50 -12.04 -4.86
CA ARG A 118 -0.56 -12.61 -3.50
C ARG A 118 -2.00 -12.81 -3.01
N GLU A 119 -2.89 -11.88 -3.33
CA GLU A 119 -4.32 -12.00 -3.01
C GLU A 119 -4.97 -13.19 -3.74
N ASP A 120 -4.64 -13.38 -5.01
CA ASP A 120 -5.14 -14.51 -5.81
C ASP A 120 -4.65 -15.84 -5.23
N GLN A 121 -3.39 -15.94 -4.80
CA GLN A 121 -2.84 -17.12 -4.12
C GLN A 121 -3.58 -17.43 -2.81
N ILE A 122 -3.89 -16.41 -2.00
CA ILE A 122 -4.64 -16.59 -0.75
C ILE A 122 -6.04 -17.14 -1.05
N LEU A 123 -6.73 -16.57 -2.03
CA LEU A 123 -8.07 -17.03 -2.40
C LEU A 123 -8.07 -18.44 -2.98
N GLU A 124 -7.08 -18.80 -3.79
CA GLU A 124 -6.91 -20.16 -4.30
C GLU A 124 -6.78 -21.15 -3.14
N LEU A 125 -5.92 -20.84 -2.17
CA LEU A 125 -5.72 -21.65 -0.97
C LEU A 125 -7.00 -21.80 -0.14
N LEU A 126 -7.70 -20.70 0.17
CA LEU A 126 -8.94 -20.73 0.94
C LEU A 126 -10.06 -21.51 0.23
N ASN A 127 -10.14 -21.42 -1.10
CA ASN A 127 -11.14 -22.16 -1.86
C ASN A 127 -10.81 -23.66 -1.92
N GLY A 128 -9.52 -24.03 -2.01
CA GLY A 128 -9.06 -25.41 -2.11
C GLY A 128 -9.06 -26.19 -0.79
N SER A 129 -8.95 -25.52 0.37
CA SER A 129 -8.87 -26.18 1.68
C SER A 129 -10.20 -26.75 2.16
N SER A 130 -10.30 -28.01 2.57
CA SER A 130 -11.57 -28.59 3.07
C SER A 130 -12.08 -27.94 4.35
N GLU A 131 -11.17 -27.44 5.20
CA GLU A 131 -11.48 -26.80 6.48
C GLU A 131 -11.05 -25.30 6.47
N PRO A 132 -11.60 -24.46 7.38
CA PRO A 132 -11.03 -23.14 7.65
C PRO A 132 -9.54 -23.21 8.00
N LEU A 133 -8.79 -22.16 7.69
CA LEU A 133 -7.34 -22.11 7.89
C LEU A 133 -6.95 -21.02 8.89
N SER A 134 -5.99 -21.30 9.77
CA SER A 134 -5.40 -20.27 10.62
C SER A 134 -4.50 -19.32 9.79
N LEU A 135 -4.21 -18.13 10.33
CA LEU A 135 -3.26 -17.20 9.72
C LEU A 135 -1.87 -17.84 9.51
N SER A 136 -1.43 -18.63 10.50
CA SER A 136 -0.16 -19.35 10.44
C SER A 136 -0.16 -20.41 9.34
N ASP A 137 -1.25 -21.15 9.14
CA ASP A 137 -1.34 -22.17 8.08
C ASP A 137 -1.27 -21.53 6.69
N ILE A 138 -1.98 -20.41 6.51
CA ILE A 138 -1.95 -19.65 5.25
C ILE A 138 -0.54 -19.12 5.00
N ALA A 139 0.11 -18.54 6.00
CA ALA A 139 1.47 -18.04 5.88
C ALA A 139 2.48 -19.15 5.55
N ALA A 140 2.38 -20.30 6.24
CA ALA A 140 3.28 -21.45 6.04
C ALA A 140 3.15 -22.07 4.64
N GLU A 141 1.94 -22.16 4.08
CA GLU A 141 1.77 -22.68 2.72
C GLU A 141 2.29 -21.71 1.65
N LEU A 142 2.06 -20.40 1.86
CA LEU A 142 2.43 -19.34 0.93
C LEU A 142 3.93 -19.01 0.89
N TYR A 143 4.65 -19.35 1.94
CA TYR A 143 6.06 -19.07 2.13
C TYR A 143 6.72 -20.31 2.73
N LYS A 144 7.27 -21.15 1.87
CA LYS A 144 8.00 -22.36 2.28
C LYS A 144 9.37 -21.93 2.85
N ASP A 145 9.82 -22.60 3.90
CA ASP A 145 11.13 -22.41 4.54
C ASP A 145 11.36 -21.03 5.22
N ILE A 146 10.35 -20.52 5.93
CA ILE A 146 10.48 -19.30 6.74
C ILE A 146 11.22 -19.60 8.05
N SER A 147 12.17 -18.75 8.42
CA SER A 147 12.81 -18.80 9.75
C SER A 147 11.85 -18.29 10.84
N ALA A 148 11.96 -18.80 12.06
CA ALA A 148 11.08 -18.39 13.17
C ALA A 148 11.08 -16.86 13.39
N GLU A 149 12.21 -16.18 13.12
CA GLU A 149 12.37 -14.74 13.25
C GLU A 149 11.57 -13.95 12.20
N ALA A 150 11.31 -14.52 11.02
CA ALA A 150 10.60 -13.86 9.92
C ALA A 150 9.08 -14.17 9.91
N SER A 151 8.64 -15.20 10.65
CA SER A 151 7.24 -15.66 10.68
C SER A 151 6.26 -14.53 11.04
N ALA A 152 6.50 -13.79 12.11
CA ALA A 152 5.60 -12.71 12.55
C ALA A 152 5.46 -11.60 11.50
N TYR A 153 6.53 -11.28 10.76
CA TYR A 153 6.49 -10.28 9.69
C TYR A 153 5.66 -10.77 8.49
N ILE A 154 5.81 -12.04 8.14
CA ILE A 154 5.08 -12.65 7.01
C ILE A 154 3.61 -12.80 7.35
N GLU A 155 3.27 -13.29 8.53
CA GLU A 155 1.89 -13.38 9.01
C GLU A 155 1.21 -12.02 9.00
N ARG A 156 1.91 -10.96 9.45
CA ARG A 156 1.40 -9.60 9.34
C ARG A 156 1.11 -9.21 7.89
N GLY A 157 2.00 -9.54 6.96
CA GLY A 157 1.78 -9.31 5.53
C GLY A 157 0.54 -10.04 5.01
N VAL A 158 0.37 -11.32 5.33
CA VAL A 158 -0.78 -12.14 4.95
C VAL A 158 -2.08 -11.59 5.56
N LEU A 159 -2.04 -11.16 6.82
CA LEU A 159 -3.18 -10.57 7.51
C LEU A 159 -3.69 -9.32 6.78
N LEU A 160 -2.80 -8.44 6.31
CA LEU A 160 -3.20 -7.25 5.53
C LEU A 160 -3.95 -7.61 4.24
N HIS A 161 -3.59 -8.72 3.59
CA HIS A 161 -4.35 -9.23 2.45
C HIS A 161 -5.71 -9.79 2.86
N LEU A 162 -5.77 -10.58 3.93
CA LEU A 162 -7.00 -11.16 4.45
C LEU A 162 -7.99 -10.09 4.93
N ASP A 163 -7.52 -9.06 5.61
CA ASP A 163 -8.34 -7.92 6.05
C ASP A 163 -8.93 -7.18 4.85
N LYS A 164 -8.15 -6.93 3.81
CA LYS A 164 -8.67 -6.37 2.55
C LYS A 164 -9.74 -7.28 1.94
N LEU A 165 -9.49 -8.59 1.86
CA LEU A 165 -10.46 -9.55 1.31
C LEU A 165 -11.75 -9.62 2.13
N LEU A 166 -11.67 -9.48 3.45
CA LEU A 166 -12.82 -9.37 4.35
C LEU A 166 -13.63 -8.10 4.04
N GLN A 167 -12.96 -6.94 3.95
CA GLN A 167 -13.60 -5.67 3.59
C GLN A 167 -14.29 -5.71 2.21
N GLU A 168 -13.78 -6.53 1.28
CA GLU A 168 -14.35 -6.74 -0.04
C GLU A 168 -15.39 -7.87 -0.11
N ASN A 169 -15.75 -8.49 1.02
CA ASN A 169 -16.66 -9.65 1.08
C ASN A 169 -16.21 -10.83 0.21
N ARG A 170 -14.91 -11.14 0.22
CA ARG A 170 -14.31 -12.27 -0.53
C ARG A 170 -13.75 -13.35 0.40
N ALA A 171 -13.42 -12.98 1.63
CA ALA A 171 -13.06 -13.90 2.71
C ALA A 171 -13.96 -13.65 3.93
N PHE A 172 -14.02 -14.63 4.82
CA PHE A 172 -14.68 -14.58 6.11
C PHE A 172 -13.69 -15.03 7.18
N LYS A 173 -13.73 -14.36 8.34
CA LYS A 173 -13.00 -14.75 9.54
C LYS A 173 -14.01 -15.21 10.58
N ASP A 174 -13.89 -16.44 11.03
CA ASP A 174 -14.72 -16.97 12.10
C ASP A 174 -14.43 -16.21 13.42
N PRO A 175 -15.45 -15.66 14.10
CA PRO A 175 -15.25 -14.86 15.30
C PRO A 175 -14.82 -15.69 16.52
N ASP A 176 -15.12 -17.00 16.54
CA ASP A 176 -14.84 -17.88 17.65
C ASP A 176 -13.47 -18.55 17.51
N SER A 177 -13.16 -19.12 16.34
CA SER A 177 -11.87 -19.78 16.08
C SER A 177 -10.79 -18.81 15.58
N GLY A 178 -11.17 -17.69 14.96
CA GLY A 178 -10.25 -16.76 14.31
C GLY A 178 -9.70 -17.26 12.97
N GLU A 179 -10.18 -18.41 12.48
CA GLU A 179 -9.78 -19.02 11.22
C GLU A 179 -10.47 -18.38 10.01
N TRP A 180 -9.89 -18.58 8.84
CA TRP A 180 -10.29 -17.94 7.60
C TRP A 180 -10.86 -18.95 6.60
N THR A 181 -11.88 -18.53 5.87
CA THR A 181 -12.43 -19.25 4.73
C THR A 181 -12.81 -18.27 3.62
N SER A 182 -13.01 -18.77 2.40
CA SER A 182 -13.56 -17.94 1.33
C SER A 182 -15.07 -17.73 1.52
N LEU A 183 -15.58 -16.55 1.17
CA LEU A 183 -17.00 -16.27 1.37
C LEU A 183 -17.91 -17.13 0.46
N SER A 184 -17.40 -17.59 -0.68
CA SER A 184 -18.07 -18.57 -1.55
C SER A 184 -18.35 -19.88 -0.81
N ARG A 185 -17.53 -20.24 0.18
CA ARG A 185 -17.67 -21.46 0.98
C ARG A 185 -18.44 -21.26 2.28
N ALA A 186 -18.30 -20.10 2.93
CA ALA A 186 -19.03 -19.79 4.17
C ALA A 186 -20.57 -19.73 3.99
N LYS A 187 -21.06 -19.67 2.75
CA LYS A 187 -22.49 -19.66 2.41
C LYS A 187 -23.07 -21.03 2.08
N LEU A 188 -22.26 -22.10 2.15
CA LEU A 188 -22.68 -23.50 2.06
C LEU A 188 -22.84 -24.09 3.46
#